data_AF-A0A7X3ZKM7-F1
#
_entry.id   AF-A0A7X3ZKM7-F1
#
_cell.length_a   1.000
_cell.length_b   1.000
_cell.length_c   1.000
_cell.angle_alpha   90.00
_cell.angle_beta   90.00
_cell.angle_gamma   90.00
#
_symmetry.space_group_name_H-M   'P 1'
#
loop_
_entity.id
_entity.type
_entity.pdbx_description
1 polymer ?
#
loop_
_entity_poly.entity_id
_entity_poly.type
_entity_poly.pdbx_seq_one_letter_code
_entity_poly.pdbx_strand_id
1 'polypeptide(L)'
;MDKKLSRQQQKLQDWLTHPDTPKDAWKTMTNDQISEATGISQGYVNRILIKVVARTYGIAFSEAKQQRRTARAGNLGTRTPTETIEKMNRLLREKSRDEVAHMLDLSYSTVARHDKTRKKRKRKIT
;
A
#
# COMPACT_ATOMS: atom_id res chain seq x y z
N MET A 1 -4.01 2.68 -29.65
CA MET A 1 -2.71 3.41 -29.65
C MET A 1 -1.95 3.05 -28.40
N ASP A 2 -0.93 2.19 -28.49
CA ASP A 2 -0.03 1.91 -27.38
C ASP A 2 0.80 3.15 -27.06
N LYS A 3 0.49 3.82 -25.94
CA LYS A 3 1.33 4.89 -25.43
C LYS A 3 2.71 4.30 -25.11
N LYS A 4 3.71 4.72 -25.88
CA LYS A 4 5.14 4.44 -25.62
C LYS A 4 5.45 4.82 -24.17
N LEU A 5 6.12 3.93 -23.46
CA LEU A 5 6.55 4.17 -22.09
C LEU A 5 7.58 5.30 -22.05
N SER A 6 7.55 6.11 -20.99
CA SER A 6 8.64 7.06 -20.77
C SER A 6 9.95 6.30 -20.50
N ARG A 7 11.09 6.94 -20.75
CA ARG A 7 12.42 6.33 -20.50
C ARG A 7 12.55 5.75 -19.09
N GLN A 8 12.00 6.43 -18.08
CA GLN A 8 12.01 5.97 -16.70
C GLN A 8 11.07 4.78 -16.47
N GLN A 9 9.90 4.76 -17.12
CA GLN A 9 9.00 3.61 -17.03
C GLN A 9 9.61 2.38 -17.69
N GLN A 10 10.31 2.55 -18.81
CA GLN A 10 11.03 1.47 -19.49
C GLN A 10 12.12 0.90 -18.59
N LYS A 11 13.01 1.75 -18.04
CA LYS A 11 14.04 1.30 -17.09
C LYS A 11 13.48 0.49 -15.92
N LEU A 12 12.35 0.92 -15.37
CA LEU A 12 11.71 0.24 -14.26
C LEU A 12 11.06 -1.09 -14.69
N GLN A 13 10.49 -1.15 -15.89
CA GLN A 13 9.99 -2.38 -16.46
C GLN A 13 11.13 -3.37 -16.73
N ASP A 14 12.23 -2.90 -17.35
CA ASP A 14 13.41 -3.71 -17.63
C ASP A 14 13.96 -4.31 -16.35
N TRP A 15 14.08 -3.50 -15.29
CA TRP A 15 14.47 -3.96 -13.96
C TRP A 15 13.51 -5.02 -13.41
N LEU A 16 12.19 -4.81 -13.50
CA LEU A 16 11.18 -5.77 -13.03
C LEU A 16 11.19 -7.10 -13.80
N THR A 17 11.61 -7.09 -15.07
CA THR A 17 11.67 -8.29 -15.92
C THR A 17 13.06 -8.91 -15.99
N HIS A 18 14.06 -8.29 -15.36
CA HIS A 18 15.43 -8.79 -15.36
C HIS A 18 15.50 -10.11 -14.59
N PRO A 19 16.19 -11.15 -15.12
CA PRO A 19 16.28 -12.46 -14.46
C PRO A 19 16.90 -12.39 -13.06
N ASP A 20 17.82 -11.44 -12.85
CA ASP A 20 18.49 -11.25 -11.55
C ASP A 20 17.65 -10.46 -10.54
N THR A 21 16.56 -9.82 -10.96
CA THR A 21 15.69 -9.10 -10.04
C THR A 21 14.72 -10.08 -9.38
N PRO A 22 14.72 -10.21 -8.04
CA PRO A 22 13.74 -11.06 -7.38
C PRO A 22 12.32 -10.61 -7.70
N LYS A 23 11.40 -11.56 -7.98
CA LYS A 23 10.01 -11.26 -8.36
C LYS A 23 9.28 -10.37 -7.35
N ASP A 24 9.62 -10.48 -6.06
CA ASP A 24 9.02 -9.71 -4.98
C ASP A 24 9.84 -8.51 -4.53
N ALA A 25 10.95 -8.19 -5.20
CA ALA A 25 11.82 -7.06 -4.88
C ALA A 25 11.05 -5.73 -4.83
N TRP A 26 10.12 -5.53 -5.77
CA TRP A 26 9.25 -4.35 -5.79
C TRP A 26 8.25 -4.31 -4.62
N LYS A 27 8.02 -5.39 -3.87
CA LYS A 27 7.14 -5.35 -2.70
C LYS A 27 7.93 -4.97 -1.45
N THR A 28 9.14 -5.52 -1.32
CA THR A 28 9.94 -5.50 -0.11
C THR A 28 10.93 -4.33 -0.06
N MET A 29 11.47 -3.89 -1.20
CA MET A 29 12.49 -2.84 -1.24
C MET A 29 11.93 -1.44 -0.96
N THR A 30 12.79 -0.58 -0.40
CA THR A 30 12.50 0.85 -0.21
C THR A 30 12.47 1.57 -1.56
N ASN A 31 11.94 2.80 -1.59
CA ASN A 31 12.00 3.59 -2.83
C ASN A 31 13.45 3.96 -3.16
N ASP A 32 14.31 4.10 -2.14
CA ASP A 32 15.73 4.44 -2.28
C ASP A 32 16.52 3.27 -2.87
N GLN A 33 16.33 2.06 -2.34
CA GLN A 33 16.98 0.87 -2.89
C GLN A 33 16.59 0.61 -4.36
N ILE A 34 15.33 0.85 -4.72
CA ILE A 34 14.89 0.75 -6.13
C ILE A 34 15.46 1.91 -6.95
N SER A 35 15.59 3.10 -6.38
CA SER A 35 16.21 4.27 -7.02
C SER A 35 17.67 3.99 -7.37
N GLU A 36 18.43 3.39 -6.45
CA GLU A 36 19.81 2.95 -6.66
C GLU A 36 19.90 1.87 -7.75
N ALA A 37 19.05 0.84 -7.68
CA ALA A 37 19.06 -0.26 -8.65
C ALA A 37 18.70 0.17 -10.09
N THR A 38 17.84 1.18 -10.24
CA THR A 38 17.31 1.60 -11.56
C THR A 38 17.92 2.89 -12.10
N GLY A 39 18.63 3.64 -11.25
CA GLY A 39 19.10 5.00 -11.53
C GLY A 39 17.95 6.00 -11.77
N ILE A 40 16.77 5.75 -11.19
CA ILE A 40 15.59 6.62 -11.27
C ILE A 40 15.44 7.33 -9.92
N SER A 41 15.24 8.65 -9.90
CA SER A 41 15.10 9.37 -8.63
C SER A 41 13.96 8.82 -7.75
N GLN A 42 14.20 8.72 -6.45
CA GLN A 42 13.26 8.20 -5.45
C GLN A 42 11.85 8.81 -5.58
N GLY A 43 11.75 10.13 -5.74
CA GLY A 43 10.48 10.84 -5.91
C GLY A 43 9.73 10.47 -7.19
N TYR A 44 10.45 10.00 -8.23
CA TYR A 44 9.85 9.48 -9.45
C TYR A 44 9.46 8.00 -9.29
N VAL A 45 10.31 7.16 -8.69
CA VAL A 45 9.98 5.78 -8.31
C VAL A 45 8.67 5.74 -7.53
N ASN A 46 8.51 6.59 -6.52
CA ASN A 46 7.28 6.68 -5.73
C ASN A 46 6.02 6.98 -6.57
N ARG A 47 6.16 7.77 -7.65
CA ARG A 47 5.06 8.18 -8.52
C ARG A 47 4.67 7.11 -9.53
N ILE A 48 5.64 6.35 -10.05
CA ILE A 48 5.40 5.46 -11.21
C ILE A 48 5.42 3.98 -10.88
N LEU A 49 6.04 3.55 -9.79
CA LEU A 49 6.31 2.13 -9.54
C LEU A 49 5.07 1.25 -9.53
N ILE A 50 4.04 1.62 -8.78
CA ILE A 50 2.79 0.83 -8.74
C ILE A 50 2.12 0.76 -10.11
N LYS A 51 2.21 1.83 -10.92
CA LYS A 51 1.64 1.83 -12.28
C LYS A 51 2.40 0.87 -13.21
N VAL A 52 3.73 0.90 -13.14
CA VAL A 52 4.57 0.02 -13.96
C VAL A 52 4.38 -1.44 -13.54
N VAL A 53 4.42 -1.74 -12.24
CA VAL A 53 4.15 -3.09 -11.70
C VAL A 53 2.79 -3.61 -12.16
N ALA A 54 1.73 -2.82 -12.00
CA ALA A 54 0.38 -3.22 -12.43
C ALA A 54 0.34 -3.59 -13.92
N ARG A 55 1.02 -2.80 -14.77
CA ARG A 55 1.12 -3.07 -16.21
C ARG A 55 1.98 -4.30 -16.51
N THR A 56 3.14 -4.43 -15.88
CA THR A 56 4.11 -5.53 -16.12
C THR A 56 3.55 -6.89 -15.71
N TYR A 57 2.87 -6.95 -14.56
CA TYR A 57 2.32 -8.21 -14.03
C TYR A 57 0.85 -8.44 -14.38
N GLY A 58 0.20 -7.52 -15.08
CA GLY A 58 -1.22 -7.64 -15.46
C GLY A 58 -2.20 -7.61 -14.28
N ILE A 59 -1.82 -6.99 -13.16
CA ILE A 59 -2.65 -6.90 -11.94
C ILE A 59 -3.28 -5.52 -11.77
N ALA A 60 -4.34 -5.43 -10.99
CA ALA A 60 -4.99 -4.15 -10.73
C ALA A 60 -4.08 -3.17 -9.96
N PHE A 61 -4.16 -1.88 -10.25
CA PHE A 61 -3.37 -0.85 -9.55
C PHE A 61 -3.62 -0.86 -8.03
N SER A 62 -4.88 -1.06 -7.62
CA SER A 62 -5.27 -1.20 -6.21
C SER A 62 -4.62 -2.40 -5.55
N GLU A 63 -4.57 -3.52 -6.27
CA GLU A 63 -3.97 -4.78 -5.81
C GLU A 63 -2.46 -4.64 -5.65
N ALA A 64 -1.74 -4.12 -6.65
CA ALA A 64 -0.31 -3.85 -6.56
C ALA A 64 0.03 -2.93 -5.36
N LYS A 65 -0.79 -1.89 -5.15
CA LYS A 65 -0.64 -0.99 -4.01
C LYS A 65 -0.86 -1.70 -2.67
N GLN A 66 -1.83 -2.62 -2.60
CA GLN A 66 -2.11 -3.41 -1.41
C GLN A 66 -0.97 -4.39 -1.13
N GLN A 67 -0.51 -5.15 -2.11
CA GLN A 67 0.59 -6.11 -1.97
C GLN A 67 1.86 -5.44 -1.42
N ARG A 68 2.25 -4.26 -1.95
CA ARG A 68 3.41 -3.50 -1.43
C ARG A 68 3.19 -3.03 0.01
N ARG A 69 1.98 -2.58 0.36
CA ARG A 69 1.65 -2.19 1.75
C ARG A 69 1.73 -3.37 2.70
N THR A 70 1.19 -4.52 2.30
CA THR A 70 1.22 -5.74 3.10
C THR A 70 2.63 -6.25 3.32
N ALA A 71 3.45 -6.31 2.27
CA ALA A 71 4.84 -6.72 2.39
C ALA A 71 5.66 -5.79 3.29
N ARG A 72 5.46 -4.47 3.19
CA ARG A 72 6.15 -3.51 4.09
C ARG A 72 5.70 -3.61 5.53
N ALA A 73 4.41 -3.83 5.77
CA ALA A 73 3.88 -4.03 7.11
C ALA A 73 4.48 -5.29 7.74
N GLY A 74 4.49 -6.41 6.99
CA GLY A 74 5.13 -7.67 7.38
C GLY A 74 6.62 -7.52 7.70
N ASN A 75 7.38 -6.82 6.84
CA ASN A 75 8.82 -6.60 7.06
C ASN A 75 9.13 -5.67 8.25
N LEU A 76 8.23 -4.73 8.59
CA LEU A 76 8.39 -3.83 9.73
C LEU A 76 7.76 -4.37 11.02
N GLY A 77 7.21 -5.60 11.01
CA GLY A 77 6.48 -6.18 12.14
C GLY A 77 5.22 -5.41 12.53
N THR A 78 4.74 -4.52 11.65
CA THR A 78 3.57 -3.67 11.91
C THR A 78 2.35 -4.29 11.24
N ARG A 79 1.19 -4.31 11.92
CA ARG A 79 -0.07 -4.74 11.28
C ARG A 79 -0.39 -3.81 10.11
N THR A 80 -0.89 -4.35 9.00
CA THR A 80 -1.27 -3.48 7.88
C THR A 80 -2.35 -2.49 8.32
N PRO A 81 -2.35 -1.26 7.76
CA PRO A 81 -3.43 -0.32 8.03
C PRO A 81 -4.81 -0.94 7.73
N THR A 82 -4.91 -1.84 6.76
CA THR A 82 -6.16 -2.51 6.40
C THR A 82 -6.63 -3.49 7.48
N GLU A 83 -5.76 -4.39 7.95
CA GLU A 83 -6.11 -5.35 9.01
C GLU A 83 -6.42 -4.64 10.34
N THR A 84 -5.64 -3.62 10.69
CA THR A 84 -5.89 -2.80 11.88
C THR A 84 -7.23 -2.07 11.77
N ILE A 85 -7.57 -1.54 10.58
CA ILE A 85 -8.85 -0.89 10.32
C ILE A 85 -10.01 -1.89 10.35
N GLU A 86 -9.85 -3.10 9.79
CA GLU A 86 -10.88 -4.14 9.82
C GLU A 86 -11.14 -4.63 11.24
N LYS A 87 -10.08 -4.90 12.00
CA LYS A 87 -10.17 -5.26 13.42
C LYS A 87 -10.82 -4.14 14.22
N MET A 88 -10.42 -2.90 14.03
CA MET A 88 -11.06 -1.73 14.65
C MET A 88 -12.53 -1.61 14.29
N ASN A 89 -12.90 -1.77 13.01
CA ASN A 89 -14.28 -1.69 12.57
C ASN A 89 -15.16 -2.83 13.12
N ARG A 90 -14.58 -4.01 13.37
CA ARG A 90 -15.27 -5.13 14.03
C ARG A 90 -15.52 -4.78 15.50
N LEU A 91 -14.48 -4.38 16.23
CA LEU A 91 -14.58 -4.05 17.65
C LEU A 91 -15.54 -2.86 17.91
N LEU A 92 -15.55 -1.85 17.04
CA LEU A 92 -16.46 -0.69 17.12
C LEU A 92 -17.96 -1.02 16.89
N ARG A 93 -18.31 -2.29 16.63
CA ARG A 93 -19.72 -2.74 16.62
C ARG A 93 -20.22 -3.11 18.01
N GLU A 94 -19.32 -3.52 18.89
CA GLU A 94 -19.63 -4.17 20.17
C GLU A 94 -19.03 -3.42 21.36
N LYS A 95 -18.00 -2.60 21.14
CA LYS A 95 -17.24 -1.91 22.18
C LYS A 95 -17.23 -0.40 21.97
N SER A 96 -17.02 0.33 23.07
CA SER A 96 -16.83 1.78 23.05
C SER A 96 -15.51 2.15 22.36
N ARG A 97 -15.41 3.40 21.88
CA ARG A 97 -14.18 3.89 21.22
C ARG A 97 -12.95 3.82 22.13
N ASP A 98 -13.17 4.02 23.42
CA ASP A 98 -12.12 4.04 24.44
C ASP A 98 -11.56 2.63 24.68
N GLU A 99 -12.45 1.64 24.83
CA GLU A 99 -12.05 0.23 24.88
C GLU A 99 -11.30 -0.21 23.61
N VAL A 100 -11.76 0.23 22.44
CA VAL A 100 -11.09 -0.11 21.17
C VAL A 100 -9.71 0.55 21.06
N ALA A 101 -9.56 1.78 21.55
CA ALA A 101 -8.30 2.49 21.60
C ALA A 101 -7.29 1.73 22.47
N HIS A 102 -7.70 1.33 23.68
CA HIS A 102 -6.88 0.51 24.57
C HIS A 102 -6.55 -0.87 23.99
N MET A 103 -7.52 -1.59 23.41
CA MET A 103 -7.30 -2.95 22.87
C MET A 103 -6.39 -2.99 21.64
N LEU A 104 -6.30 -1.90 20.88
CA LEU A 104 -5.48 -1.81 19.67
C LEU A 104 -4.21 -1.00 19.86
N ASP A 105 -3.95 -0.49 21.07
CA ASP A 105 -2.86 0.44 21.37
C ASP A 105 -2.84 1.63 20.39
N LEU A 106 -4.01 2.24 20.20
CA LEU A 106 -4.21 3.38 19.31
C LEU A 106 -4.69 4.57 20.12
N SER A 107 -4.41 5.79 19.65
CA SER A 107 -5.01 6.98 20.24
C SER A 107 -6.53 7.00 20.04
N TYR A 108 -7.27 7.48 21.05
CA TYR A 108 -8.71 7.70 20.94
C TYR A 108 -9.09 8.52 19.70
N SER A 109 -8.28 9.54 19.37
CA SER A 109 -8.48 10.39 18.19
C SER A 109 -8.39 9.61 16.86
N THR A 110 -7.48 8.64 16.78
CA THR A 110 -7.36 7.74 15.61
C THR A 110 -8.64 6.90 15.47
N VAL A 111 -9.09 6.27 16.56
CA VAL A 111 -10.30 5.45 16.57
C VAL A 111 -11.56 6.26 16.24
N ALA A 112 -11.71 7.44 16.84
CA ALA A 112 -12.83 8.35 16.58
C ALA A 112 -12.90 8.82 15.12
N ARG A 113 -11.74 9.15 14.53
CA ARG A 113 -11.64 9.54 13.12
C ARG A 113 -12.14 8.42 12.20
N HIS A 114 -11.71 7.18 12.47
CA HIS A 114 -12.12 6.02 11.67
C HIS A 114 -13.61 5.67 11.83
N ASP A 115 -14.18 5.73 13.04
CA ASP A 115 -15.63 5.52 13.26
C ASP A 115 -16.48 6.57 12.52
N LYS A 116 -16.05 7.84 12.52
CA LYS A 116 -16.73 8.93 11.78
C LYS A 116 -16.75 8.65 10.28
N THR A 117 -15.63 8.22 9.70
CA THR A 117 -15.54 7.85 8.28
C THR A 117 -16.43 6.64 7.95
N ARG A 118 -16.48 5.63 8.82
CA ARG A 118 -17.35 4.44 8.67
C ARG A 118 -18.83 4.83 8.62
N LYS A 119 -19.28 5.63 9.59
CA LYS A 119 -20.68 6.10 9.67
C LYS A 119 -21.07 6.96 8.46
N LYS A 120 -20.15 7.81 7.98
CA LYS A 120 -20.37 8.62 6.76
C LYS A 120 -20.54 7.76 5.50
N ARG A 121 -19.80 6.65 5.37
CA ARG A 121 -19.93 5.73 4.23
C ARG A 121 -21.26 4.96 4.25
N LYS A 122 -21.71 4.49 5.43
CA LYS A 122 -23.01 3.82 5.55
C LYS A 122 -24.17 4.70 5.09
N ARG A 123 -24.17 5.98 5.49
CA ARG A 123 -25.21 6.97 5.11
C ARG A 123 -25.25 7.33 3.61
N LYS A 124 -24.26 6.93 2.81
CA LYS A 124 -24.25 7.17 1.36
C LYS A 124 -24.80 5.98 0.55
N ILE A 125 -24.97 4.83 1.20
CA ILE A 125 -25.39 3.57 0.54
C ILE A 125 -26.88 3.31 0.82
N THR A 126 -27.39 3.76 1.96
CA THR A 126 -28.81 4.06 2.20
C THR A 126 -29.18 5.39 1.57
#